data_AF-A0A941VSU8-F1
#
_entry.id   AF-A0A941VSU8-F1
#
_cell.length_a   1.000
_cell.length_b   1.000
_cell.length_c   1.000
_cell.angle_alpha   90.00
_cell.angle_beta   90.00
_cell.angle_gamma   90.00
#
_symmetry.space_group_name_H-M   'P 1'
#
loop_
_entity.id
_entity.type
_entity.pdbx_description
1 polymer ?
#
loop_
_entity_poly.entity_id
_entity_poly.type
_entity_poly.pdbx_seq_one_letter_code
_entity_poly.pdbx_strand_id
1 'polypeptide(L)' 'LNAVNKALGGLAGVTIRTVRIGRAEVDYDEAVIQPDAVAAAITTAGYRATPVAG' A
#
# COMPACT_ATOMS: atom_id res chain seq x y z
N LEU A 1 11.79 -8.41 -2.85
CA LEU A 1 10.88 -7.30 -3.24
C LEU A 1 9.48 -7.84 -3.63
N ASN A 2 8.88 -8.74 -2.84
CA ASN A 2 7.62 -9.40 -3.25
C ASN A 2 6.50 -9.25 -2.22
N ALA A 3 6.81 -9.04 -0.94
CA ALA A 3 5.80 -8.97 0.11
C ALA A 3 4.95 -7.68 0.02
N VAL A 4 5.57 -6.52 -0.20
CA VAL A 4 4.84 -5.24 -0.35
C VAL A 4 3.94 -5.25 -1.59
N ASN A 5 4.44 -5.72 -2.74
CA ASN A 5 3.63 -5.86 -3.96
C ASN A 5 2.47 -6.85 -3.79
N LYS A 6 2.69 -7.97 -3.07
CA LYS A 6 1.62 -8.91 -2.75
C LYS A 6 0.59 -8.32 -1.78
N ALA A 7 1.04 -7.60 -0.76
CA ALA A 7 0.17 -6.95 0.20
C ALA A 7 -0.71 -5.90 -0.50
N LEU A 8 -0.09 -5.00 -1.28
CA LEU A 8 -0.79 -3.96 -2.04
C LEU A 8 -1.71 -4.54 -3.13
N GLY A 9 -1.23 -5.54 -3.88
CA GLY A 9 -2.02 -6.18 -4.94
C GLY A 9 -3.20 -7.02 -4.43
N GLY A 10 -3.23 -7.34 -3.14
CA GLY A 10 -4.36 -8.00 -2.49
C GLY A 10 -5.45 -7.05 -2.00
N LEU A 11 -5.23 -5.74 -2.07
CA LEU A 11 -6.19 -4.75 -1.58
C LEU A 11 -7.15 -4.33 -2.70
N ALA A 12 -8.45 -4.52 -2.45
CA ALA A 12 -9.48 -3.99 -3.33
C ALA A 12 -9.44 -2.46 -3.34
N GLY A 13 -9.54 -1.86 -4.52
CA GLY A 13 -9.50 -0.41 -4.69
C GLY A 13 -8.10 0.20 -4.65
N VAL A 14 -7.03 -0.60 -4.60
CA VAL A 14 -5.63 -0.10 -4.67
C VAL A 14 -5.01 -0.45 -6.02
N THR A 15 -4.43 0.55 -6.68
CA THR A 15 -3.67 0.39 -7.92
C THR A 15 -2.24 0.85 -7.69
N ILE A 16 -1.28 -0.04 -7.93
CA ILE A 16 0.13 0.27 -7.77
C ILE A 16 0.62 1.08 -8.98
N ARG A 17 1.07 2.32 -8.77
CA ARG A 17 1.72 3.13 -9.83
C ARG A 17 3.19 2.78 -9.99
N THR A 18 3.92 2.81 -8.87
CA THR A 18 5.36 2.61 -8.87
C THR A 18 5.81 2.06 -7.52
N VAL A 19 6.73 1.11 -7.54
CA VAL A 19 7.35 0.59 -6.33
C VAL A 19 8.85 0.63 -6.48
N ARG A 20 9.49 1.35 -5.56
CA ARG A 20 10.94 1.46 -5.41
C ARG A 20 11.31 0.96 -4.02
N ILE A 21 12.59 0.64 -3.82
CA ILE A 21 13.07 0.24 -2.49
C ILE A 21 12.85 1.42 -1.53
N GLY A 22 12.03 1.21 -0.51
CA GLY A 22 11.70 2.21 0.51
C GLY A 22 10.51 3.13 0.19
N ARG A 23 9.92 3.10 -1.01
CA ARG A 23 8.74 3.91 -1.36
C ARG A 23 7.83 3.19 -2.36
N ALA A 24 6.54 3.15 -2.06
CA ALA A 24 5.50 2.73 -2.99
C ALA A 24 4.54 3.89 -3.23
N GLU A 25 4.28 4.17 -4.50
CA GLU A 25 3.25 5.09 -4.96
C GLU A 25 2.06 4.25 -5.43
N VAL A 26 0.92 4.49 -4.81
CA VAL A 26 -0.33 3.78 -5.09
C VAL A 26 -1.44 4.80 -5.24
N ASP A 27 -2.31 4.56 -6.21
CA ASP A 27 -3.64 5.17 -6.22
C ASP A 27 -4.57 4.29 -5.41
N TYR A 28 -5.51 4.92 -4.72
CA TYR A 28 -6.54 4.20 -3.99
C TYR A 28 -7.89 4.89 -4.17
N ASP A 29 -8.96 4.10 -4.15
CA ASP A 29 -10.34 4.60 -4.12
C ASP A 29 -10.76 4.84 -2.67
N GLU A 30 -10.92 6.11 -2.31
CA GLU A 30 -11.35 6.56 -0.98
C GLU A 30 -12.71 6.00 -0.53
N ALA A 31 -13.58 5.64 -1.48
CA ALA A 31 -14.86 5.01 -1.16
C ALA A 31 -14.72 3.53 -0.76
N VAL A 32 -13.59 2.90 -1.08
CA VAL A 32 -13.34 1.46 -0.88
C VAL A 32 -12.32 1.22 0.23
N ILE A 33 -11.26 2.02 0.29
CA ILE A 33 -10.15 1.82 1.22
C ILE A 33 -9.54 3.15 1.65
N GLN A 34 -9.10 3.21 2.91
CA GLN A 34 -8.44 4.38 3.48
C GLN A 34 -6.92 4.15 3.55
N PRO A 35 -6.08 5.20 3.45
CA PRO A 35 -4.62 5.08 3.46
C PRO A 35 -4.07 4.32 4.68
N ASP A 36 -4.70 4.51 5.84
CA ASP A 36 -4.32 3.81 7.07
C ASP A 36 -4.53 2.29 6.97
N ALA A 37 -5.58 1.85 6.28
CA ALA A 37 -5.82 0.43 6.03
C ALA A 37 -4.77 -0.18 5.09
N VAL A 38 -4.31 0.60 4.10
CA VAL A 38 -3.20 0.20 3.21
C VAL A 38 -1.91 0.02 4.02
N ALA A 39 -1.58 0.98 4.90
CA ALA A 39 -0.40 0.88 5.76
C ALA A 39 -0.50 -0.28 6.76
N ALA A 40 -1.70 -0.56 7.30
CA ALA A 40 -1.94 -1.71 8.16
C ALA A 40 -1.70 -3.03 7.43
N ALA A 41 -2.14 -3.17 6.18
CA ALA A 41 -1.88 -4.37 5.38
C ALA A 41 -0.38 -4.63 5.16
N ILE A 42 0.39 -3.57 4.89
CA ILE A 42 1.86 -3.67 4.78
C ILE A 42 2.50 -4.04 6.13
N THR A 43 1.95 -3.51 7.23
CA THR A 43 2.39 -3.84 8.61
C THR A 43 2.14 -5.30 8.95
N THR A 44 0.98 -5.85 8.58
CA THR A 44 0.68 -7.28 8.71
C THR A 44 1.62 -8.15 7.89
N ALA A 45 2.10 -7.65 6.75
CA ALA A 45 3.13 -8.33 5.95
C ALA A 45 4.55 -8.25 6.55
N GLY A 46 4.73 -7.59 7.71
CA GLY A 46 5.99 -7.48 8.43
C GLY A 46 6.82 -6.24 8.09
N TYR A 47 6.25 -5.24 7.42
CA TYR A 47 6.95 -4.02 7.01
C TYR A 47 6.29 -2.79 7.62
N ARG A 48 7.08 -1.83 8.09
CA ARG A 48 6.51 -0.56 8.56
C ARG A 48 6.28 0.36 7.37
N ALA A 49 5.03 0.74 7.11
CA ALA A 49 4.66 1.77 6.15
C ALA A 49 4.00 2.95 6.86
N THR A 50 4.22 4.16 6.35
CA THR A 50 3.55 5.37 6.82
C THR A 50 2.90 6.01 5.60
N PRO A 51 1.58 6.27 5.61
CA PRO A 51 0.95 7.04 4.56
C PRO A 51 1.59 8.43 4.51
N VAL A 52 1.89 8.90 3.30
CA VAL A 52 2.35 10.27 3.08
C VAL A 52 1.36 10.88 2.11
N ALA A 53 0.57 11.85 2.58
CA ALA A 53 -0.23 12.68 1.69
C ALA A 53 0.76 13.60 0.94
N GLY A 54 0.91 13.35 -0.36
CA GLY A 54 1.72 14.15 -1.27
C GLY A 54 0.87 15.09 -2.08
#